data_AF-A0A2K8SHR4-F1
#
_entry.id   AF-A0A2K8SHR4-F1
#
_cell.length_a   1.000
_cell.length_b   1.000
_cell.length_c   1.000
_cell.angle_alpha   90.00
_cell.angle_beta   90.00
_cell.angle_gamma   90.00
#
_symmetry.space_group_name_H-M   'P 1'
#
loop_
_entity.id
_entity.type
_entity.pdbx_description
1 polymer ?
#
loop_
_entity_poly.entity_id
_entity_poly.type
_entity_poly.pdbx_seq_one_letter_code
_entity_poly.pdbx_strand_id
1 'polypeptide(L)' 'MTKEQKKYNRELNRLRIVVEHVNRRLKIFKILSDRYRNRHRRFGLRSNLIAGIYNHELAL' A
#
# COMPACT_ATOMS: atom_id res chain seq x y z
N MET A 1 19.64 12.48 18.84
CA MET A 1 19.21 12.77 17.44
C MET A 1 19.40 14.24 17.16
N THR A 2 20.18 14.56 16.12
CA THR A 2 20.37 15.94 15.66
C THR A 2 19.06 16.52 15.11
N LYS A 3 18.94 17.85 15.04
CA LYS A 3 17.74 18.52 14.51
C LYS A 3 17.45 18.11 13.06
N GLU A 4 18.49 17.90 12.27
CA GLU A 4 18.40 17.44 10.87
C GLU A 4 17.86 16.02 10.76
N GLN A 5 18.37 15.08 11.57
CA GLN A 5 17.85 13.71 11.62
C GLN A 5 16.37 13.67 11.98
N LYS A 6 15.93 14.51 12.93
CA LYS A 6 14.52 14.63 13.30
C LYS A 6 13.66 15.12 12.13
N LYS A 7 14.13 16.14 11.40
CA LYS A 7 13.43 16.67 10.22
C LYS A 7 13.32 15.62 9.11
N TYR A 8 14.43 14.95 8.80
CA TYR A 8 14.47 13.86 7.82
C TYR A 8 13.51 12.72 8.19
N ASN A 9 13.55 12.26 9.44
CA ASN A 9 12.67 11.19 9.90
C ASN A 9 11.18 11.59 9.85
N ARG A 10 10.86 12.87 10.06
CA ARG A 10 9.48 13.37 9.97
C ARG A 10 8.96 13.31 8.54
N GLU A 11 9.76 13.75 7.56
CA GLU A 11 9.40 13.65 6.14
C GLU A 11 9.29 12.19 5.69
N LEU A 12 10.25 11.35 6.09
CA LEU A 12 10.23 9.93 5.77
C LEU A 12 9.00 9.23 6.35
N ASN A 13 8.63 9.53 7.60
CA ASN A 13 7.43 8.97 8.21
C ASN A 13 6.16 9.44 7.52
N ARG A 14 6.10 10.70 7.07
CA ARG A 14 4.96 11.22 6.30
C ARG A 14 4.74 10.43 5.00
N LEU A 15 5.83 10.10 4.30
CA LEU A 15 5.76 9.26 3.09
C LEU A 15 5.35 7.82 3.43
N ARG A 16 5.89 7.24 4.52
CA ARG A 16 5.58 5.87 4.94
C ARG A 16 4.11 5.69 5.33
N ILE A 17 3.51 6.65 6.02
CA ILE A 17 2.10 6.57 6.45
C ILE A 17 1.16 6.32 5.25
N VAL A 18 1.38 7.03 4.14
CA VAL A 18 0.56 6.84 2.92
C VAL A 18 0.70 5.41 2.39
N VAL A 19 1.93 4.90 2.30
CA VAL A 19 2.22 3.53 1.86
C VAL A 19 1.65 2.49 2.82
N GLU A 20 1.71 2.74 4.13
CA GLU A 20 1.14 1.87 5.16
C GLU A 20 -0.38 1.76 5.06
N HIS A 21 -1.09 2.87 4.77
CA HIS A 21 -2.53 2.85 4.53
C HIS A 21 -2.89 2.00 3.31
N VAL A 22 -2.17 2.16 2.20
CA VAL A 22 -2.35 1.33 1.00
C VAL A 22 -2.10 -0.15 1.32
N ASN A 23 -0.97 -0.45 1.97
CA ASN A 23 -0.62 -1.82 2.36
C ASN A 23 -1.67 -2.46 3.29
N ARG A 24 -2.21 -1.70 4.24
CA ARG A 24 -3.30 -2.18 5.11
C ARG A 24 -4.53 -2.57 4.30
N ARG A 25 -4.95 -1.76 3.32
CA ARG A 25 -6.11 -2.05 2.47
C ARG A 25 -5.85 -3.26 1.57
N LEU A 26 -4.65 -3.37 0.98
CA LEU A 26 -4.26 -4.53 0.17
C LEU A 26 -4.20 -5.84 0.97
N LYS A 27 -3.86 -5.79 2.25
CA LYS A 27 -3.90 -6.96 3.15
C LYS A 27 -5.32 -7.45 3.43
N ILE A 28 -6.34 -6.59 3.37
CA ILE A 28 -7.76 -7.02 3.52
C ILE A 28 -8.13 -8.02 2.43
N PHE A 29 -7.69 -7.78 1.19
CA PHE A 29 -7.92 -8.68 0.06
C PHE A 29 -7.07 -9.96 0.11
N LYS A 30 -6.25 -10.14 1.16
CA LYS A 30 -5.31 -11.25 1.36
C LYS A 30 -4.30 -11.46 0.22
N ILE A 31 -4.18 -10.49 -0.70
CA ILE A 31 -3.25 -10.57 -1.83
C ILE A 31 -1.81 -10.43 -1.37
N LEU A 32 -1.57 -9.57 -0.36
CA LEU A 32 -0.24 -9.31 0.19
C LEU A 32 -0.06 -9.85 1.63
N SER A 33 -1.12 -10.29 2.31
CA SER A 33 -1.00 -10.85 3.67
C SER A 33 -0.62 -12.32 3.66
N ASP A 34 -1.14 -13.08 2.70
CA ASP A 34 -1.01 -14.53 2.63
C ASP A 34 -0.23 -14.94 1.38
N ARG A 35 0.27 -16.18 1.37
CA ARG A 35 0.86 -16.78 0.16
C ARG A 35 -0.19 -16.78 -0.95
N TYR A 36 0.02 -15.96 -1.98
CA TYR A 36 -0.86 -15.90 -3.14
C TYR A 36 -0.84 -17.24 -3.91
N ARG A 37 -1.86 -18.09 -3.72
CA ARG A 37 -1.95 -19.43 -4.35
C ARG A 37 -2.59 -19.44 -5.74
N ASN A 38 -3.03 -18.27 -6.19
CA ASN A 38 -3.73 -18.09 -7.44
C ASN A 38 -2.75 -18.08 -8.62
N ARG A 39 -3.16 -18.55 -9.80
CA ARG A 39 -2.27 -18.62 -10.97
C ARG A 39 -1.68 -17.23 -11.28
N HIS A 40 -0.35 -17.14 -11.21
CA HIS A 40 0.40 -15.87 -11.28
C HIS A 40 0.15 -15.05 -12.55
N ARG A 41 -0.24 -15.70 -13.66
CA ARG A 41 -0.55 -15.06 -14.96
C ARG A 41 -1.56 -13.91 -14.88
N ARG A 42 -2.45 -13.89 -13.87
CA ARG A 42 -3.46 -12.81 -13.68
C ARG A 42 -3.22 -11.96 -12.43
N PHE A 43 -2.08 -12.09 -11.76
CA PHE A 43 -1.78 -11.31 -10.56
C PHE A 43 -1.85 -9.80 -10.84
N GLY A 44 -1.16 -9.32 -11.87
CA GLY A 44 -1.18 -7.89 -12.24
C GLY A 44 -2.59 -7.36 -12.51
N LEU A 45 -3.42 -8.09 -13.25
CA LEU A 45 -4.80 -7.70 -13.51
C LEU A 45 -5.62 -7.56 -12.22
N ARG A 46 -5.53 -8.56 -11.31
CA ARG A 46 -6.28 -8.52 -10.03
C ARG A 46 -5.79 -7.39 -9.13
N SER A 47 -4.48 -7.19 -9.04
CA SER A 47 -3.87 -6.10 -8.27
C SER A 47 -4.30 -4.73 -8.83
N ASN A 48 -4.32 -4.57 -10.16
CA ASN A 48 -4.76 -3.34 -10.82
C ASN A 48 -6.24 -3.05 -10.59
N LEU A 49 -7.11 -4.07 -10.64
CA LEU A 49 -8.53 -3.90 -10.37
C LEU A 49 -8.78 -3.45 -8.93
N ILE A 50 -8.09 -4.05 -7.96
CA ILE A 50 -8.20 -3.66 -6.54
C ILE A 50 -7.66 -2.25 -6.31
N ALA A 51 -6.54 -1.90 -6.94
CA ALA A 51 -6.02 -0.54 -6.90
C ALA A 51 -7.02 0.46 -7.51
N GLY A 52 -7.67 0.10 -8.63
CA GLY A 52 -8.72 0.91 -9.25
C GLY A 52 -9.91 1.15 -8.32
N ILE A 53 -10.43 0.10 -7.68
CA ILE A 53 -11.53 0.21 -6.69
C ILE A 53 -11.11 1.12 -5.53
N TYR A 54 -9.92 0.89 -4.97
CA TYR A 54 -9.43 1.69 -3.84
C TYR A 54 -9.22 3.16 -4.20
N ASN A 55 -8.68 3.44 -5.39
CA ASN A 55 -8.51 4.80 -5.87
C ASN A 55 -9.86 5.49 -6.12
N HIS A 56 -10.87 4.75 -6.59
CA HIS A 56 -12.22 5.27 -6.74
C HIS A 56 -12.86 5.58 -5.37
N GLU A 57 -12.71 4.69 -4.38
CA GLU A 57 -13.17 4.92 -3.01
C GLU A 57 -12.46 6.10 -2.32
N LEU A 58 -11.20 6.39 -2.68
CA LEU A 58 -10.46 7.55 -2.15
C LEU A 58 -10.82 8.87 -2.82
N ALA A 59 -11.32 8.83 -4.06
CA ALA A 59 -11.71 10.01 -4.82
C ALA A 59 -13.15 10.47 -4.52
N LEU A 60 -13.94 9.60 -3.88
CA LEU A 60 -15.24 9.91 -3.27
C LEU A 60 -15.06 10.52 -1.89
#